data_AF-A0A0F9FFK0-F1
#
_entry.id   AF-A0A0F9FFK0-F1
#
_cell.length_a   1.000
_cell.length_b   1.000
_cell.length_c   1.000
_cell.angle_alpha   90.00
_cell.angle_beta   90.00
_cell.angle_gamma   90.00
#
_symmetry.space_group_name_H-M   'P 1'
#
loop_
_entity.id
_entity.type
_entity.pdbx_description
1 polymer ?
#
loop_
_entity_poly.entity_id
_entity_poly.type
_entity_poly.pdbx_seq_one_letter_code
_entity_poly.pdbx_strand_id
1 'polypeptide(L)'
;MIKLSGNDLTFGKNTVSQSGQRMITKSGIREKVLSGKRVTGFHWNGHRFPPPTSGSVLYMPGYPAQGSTILDYSSDYVLHFTGSATSNVNCGAIHNASAKLWVSFWFRLDSAFSSASGTAQYLFGKRLSAQDRLVCYLLHTTGRLSFVKEAGDVILFTISSAETSWVADTWYHVIVSISDVAGARMIIDGGAAVTDADATAAPNGGDFVIGDRDDPGGGDGIIGEMKEVVCGTDDLSAPEEAALYAGTLPGDEDNYWKLDEGTGTTAYDTAGSDDGTIDSAPSWEGNGLPGGNDGTIVGASWYQLPTGLWYLDYDGSDDKVAVSDGASIQNLFDGGGTYEVWVNIDSDG
;
A
#
# COMPACT_ATOMS: atom_id res chain seq x y z
N MET A 1 31.29 30.18 8.71
CA MET A 1 32.04 31.37 9.16
C MET A 1 31.08 32.55 9.17
N ILE A 2 30.86 33.13 10.35
CA ILE A 2 29.92 34.22 10.62
C ILE A 2 30.53 35.57 10.21
N LYS A 3 29.76 36.44 9.53
CA LYS A 3 29.51 37.82 9.98
C LYS A 3 28.47 38.54 9.13
N LEU A 4 27.30 38.74 9.75
CA LEU A 4 26.44 39.88 9.52
C LEU A 4 27.04 41.08 10.27
N SER A 5 27.00 42.26 9.66
CA SER A 5 27.14 43.52 10.38
C SER A 5 26.30 44.61 9.71
N GLY A 6 25.39 45.20 10.49
CA GLY A 6 24.94 46.59 10.30
C GLY A 6 23.68 46.78 9.45
N ASN A 7 22.55 46.74 10.15
CA ASN A 7 21.34 47.57 10.07
C ASN A 7 20.86 48.09 8.70
N ASP A 8 19.59 47.76 8.45
CA ASP A 8 18.66 48.30 7.43
C ASP A 8 18.76 47.70 6.02
N LEU A 9 17.84 46.79 5.70
CA LEU A 9 17.37 46.61 4.32
C LEU A 9 16.05 47.36 4.15
N THR A 10 16.18 48.68 3.97
CA THR A 10 15.07 49.56 3.58
C THR A 10 14.58 49.14 2.19
N PHE A 11 13.32 48.72 2.07
CA PHE A 11 12.64 48.64 0.76
C PHE A 11 12.29 50.06 0.30
N GLY A 12 13.33 50.78 -0.13
CA GLY A 12 13.23 52.14 -0.64
C GLY A 12 12.81 52.16 -2.10
N LYS A 13 11.62 52.75 -2.32
CA LYS A 13 11.24 53.63 -3.44
C LYS A 13 11.76 53.26 -4.84
N ASN A 14 10.79 52.91 -5.67
CA ASN A 14 10.76 53.09 -7.12
C ASN A 14 11.69 54.20 -7.63
N THR A 15 12.64 53.81 -8.50
CA THR A 15 13.25 54.72 -9.46
C THR A 15 12.99 54.15 -10.85
N VAL A 16 12.03 54.75 -11.57
CA VAL A 16 11.80 54.50 -12.99
C VAL A 16 12.90 55.22 -13.77
N SER A 17 13.63 54.50 -14.60
CA SER A 17 14.52 55.08 -15.62
C SER A 17 14.08 54.60 -17.00
N GLN A 18 13.61 55.55 -17.81
CA GLN A 18 13.39 55.39 -19.24
C GLN A 18 14.75 55.29 -19.93
N SER A 19 15.17 54.08 -20.27
CA SER A 19 15.68 53.72 -21.60
C SER A 19 16.35 52.34 -21.54
N GLY A 20 15.67 51.35 -22.12
CA GLY A 20 16.33 50.24 -22.82
C GLY A 20 17.28 49.34 -22.04
N GLN A 21 16.72 48.25 -21.53
CA GLN A 21 17.37 46.97 -21.24
C GLN A 21 18.31 46.88 -20.02
N ARG A 22 17.83 46.17 -18.98
CA ARG A 22 18.71 45.30 -18.18
C ARG A 22 17.94 44.11 -17.61
N MET A 23 18.41 42.92 -17.95
CA MET A 23 17.97 41.64 -17.41
C MET A 23 18.66 41.42 -16.06
N ILE A 24 17.92 41.13 -15.00
CA ILE A 24 18.49 40.68 -13.73
C ILE A 24 18.15 39.20 -13.57
N THR A 25 19.18 38.38 -13.45
CA THR A 25 19.11 36.94 -13.21
C THR A 25 19.22 36.64 -11.72
N LYS A 26 18.24 35.90 -11.20
CA LYS A 26 18.47 34.66 -10.45
C LYS A 26 17.16 33.85 -10.52
N SER A 27 17.25 32.59 -10.96
CA SER A 27 16.17 31.59 -10.90
C SER A 27 15.02 31.68 -11.93
N GLY A 28 15.33 31.59 -13.23
CA GLY A 28 14.41 31.07 -14.25
C GLY A 28 13.19 31.91 -14.68
N ILE A 29 12.71 32.84 -13.85
CA ILE A 29 11.54 33.66 -14.14
C ILE A 29 12.00 35.00 -14.74
N ARG A 30 11.50 35.32 -15.94
CA ARG A 30 11.73 36.63 -16.58
C ARG A 30 10.40 37.34 -16.74
N GLU A 31 10.24 38.47 -16.06
CA GLU A 31 9.15 39.40 -16.36
C GLU A 31 9.61 40.33 -17.50
N LYS A 32 8.86 40.36 -18.60
CA LYS A 32 9.06 41.34 -19.67
C LYS A 32 7.85 42.25 -19.73
N VAL A 33 8.01 43.51 -19.39
CA VAL A 33 6.98 44.53 -19.58
C VAL A 33 7.07 45.04 -21.03
N LEU A 34 6.02 44.78 -21.82
CA LEU A 34 5.85 45.36 -23.15
C LEU A 34 4.63 46.28 -23.12
N SER A 35 4.84 47.56 -23.43
CA SER A 35 3.78 48.54 -23.73
C SER A 35 2.63 48.60 -22.70
N GLY A 36 2.96 48.59 -21.40
CA GLY A 36 1.98 48.79 -20.33
C GLY A 36 1.09 47.58 -20.01
N LYS A 37 1.31 46.42 -20.64
CA LYS A 37 0.67 45.15 -20.23
C LYS A 37 1.71 44.19 -19.64
N ARG A 38 1.43 43.67 -18.44
CA ARG A 38 2.18 42.57 -17.83
C ARG A 38 1.85 41.29 -18.61
N VAL A 39 2.86 40.70 -19.24
CA VAL A 39 2.73 39.36 -19.84
C VAL A 39 3.76 38.48 -19.16
N THR A 40 3.29 37.69 -18.19
CA THR A 40 4.04 36.60 -17.58
C THR A 40 3.98 35.40 -18.52
N GLY A 41 5.14 34.94 -18.98
CA GLY A 41 5.27 33.72 -19.77
C GLY A 41 6.43 32.91 -19.22
N PHE A 42 6.24 31.61 -19.07
CA PHE A 42 7.29 30.70 -18.64
C PHE A 42 8.25 30.44 -19.79
N HIS A 43 9.56 30.55 -19.53
CA HIS A 43 10.60 30.17 -20.46
C HIS A 43 11.32 28.92 -19.92
N TRP A 44 11.26 27.82 -20.66
CA TRP A 44 11.97 26.57 -20.33
C TRP A 44 12.71 26.08 -21.58
N ASN A 45 14.00 25.74 -21.45
CA ASN A 45 14.88 25.26 -22.54
C ASN A 45 14.81 26.07 -23.85
N GLY A 46 14.70 27.40 -23.76
CA GLY A 46 14.65 28.28 -24.93
C GLY A 46 13.30 28.33 -25.65
N HIS A 47 12.32 27.53 -25.23
CA HIS A 47 10.95 27.60 -25.72
C HIS A 47 10.10 28.57 -24.89
N ARG A 48 9.25 29.33 -25.57
CA ARG A 48 8.27 30.21 -24.92
C ARG A 48 6.93 29.51 -24.88
N PHE A 49 6.38 29.38 -23.68
CA PHE A 49 5.01 28.91 -23.51
C PHE A 49 4.10 30.14 -23.33
N PRO A 50 3.03 30.28 -24.13
CA PRO A 50 2.02 31.28 -23.83
C PRO A 50 1.43 30.98 -22.43
N PRO A 51 1.02 32.01 -21.67
CA PRO A 51 0.34 31.77 -20.41
C PRO A 51 -0.87 30.85 -20.66
N PRO A 52 -1.04 29.79 -19.84
CA PRO A 52 -2.19 28.93 -19.97
C PRO A 52 -3.48 29.75 -19.84
N THR A 53 -4.52 29.32 -20.55
CA THR A 53 -5.87 29.83 -20.31
C THR A 53 -6.27 29.52 -18.86
N SER A 54 -7.06 30.39 -18.23
CA SER A 54 -7.60 30.15 -16.89
C SER A 54 -8.28 28.76 -16.85
N GLY A 55 -7.87 27.90 -15.91
CA GLY A 55 -8.32 26.51 -15.79
C GLY A 55 -7.46 25.45 -16.49
N SER A 56 -6.33 25.81 -17.11
CA SER A 56 -5.43 24.81 -17.70
C SER A 56 -4.51 24.18 -16.65
N VAL A 57 -4.44 22.85 -16.62
CA VAL A 57 -3.46 22.09 -15.85
C VAL A 57 -2.21 21.86 -16.71
N LEU A 58 -1.05 22.29 -16.22
CA LEU A 58 0.23 22.07 -16.89
C LEU A 58 0.80 20.71 -16.48
N TYR A 59 0.66 19.71 -17.34
CA TYR A 59 1.44 18.48 -17.20
C TYR A 59 2.87 18.75 -17.68
N MET A 60 3.84 18.58 -16.78
CA MET A 60 5.26 18.60 -17.14
C MET A 60 5.70 17.16 -17.43
N PRO A 61 5.89 16.74 -18.70
CA PRO A 61 6.51 15.45 -18.98
C PRO A 61 8.00 15.56 -18.68
N GLY A 62 8.40 15.15 -17.48
CA GLY A 62 9.79 14.97 -17.09
C GLY A 62 10.01 13.52 -16.68
N TYR A 63 10.97 12.85 -17.30
CA TYR A 63 11.61 11.69 -16.69
C TYR A 63 12.09 12.10 -15.30
N PRO A 64 11.71 11.40 -14.22
CA PRO A 64 12.16 11.73 -12.88
C PRO A 64 13.70 11.71 -12.87
N ALA A 65 14.31 12.83 -12.46
CA ALA A 65 15.74 12.87 -12.21
C ALA A 65 16.03 11.97 -10.99
N GLN A 66 17.25 11.41 -10.93
CA GLN A 66 17.71 10.65 -9.77
C GLN A 66 17.47 11.47 -8.49
N GLY A 67 16.58 10.98 -7.62
CA GLY A 67 16.13 11.69 -6.40
C GLY A 67 14.75 12.35 -6.47
N SER A 68 13.95 12.12 -7.52
CA SER A 68 12.54 12.54 -7.55
C SER A 68 11.66 11.41 -7.03
N THR A 69 10.93 11.63 -5.93
CA THR A 69 9.85 10.74 -5.48
C THR A 69 8.54 11.18 -6.13
N ILE A 70 8.00 10.33 -6.99
CA ILE A 70 6.58 10.38 -7.34
C ILE A 70 5.86 9.87 -6.10
N LEU A 71 4.97 10.66 -5.51
CA LEU A 71 4.03 10.14 -4.53
C LEU A 71 3.05 9.26 -5.32
N ASP A 72 3.33 7.96 -5.26
CA ASP A 72 2.47 6.92 -5.76
C ASP A 72 1.22 6.89 -4.88
N TYR A 73 0.04 6.96 -5.48
CA TYR A 73 -1.22 6.71 -4.79
C TYR A 73 -1.53 5.20 -4.78
N SER A 74 -0.50 4.34 -4.80
CA SER A 74 -0.66 3.02 -4.18
C SER A 74 -0.92 3.33 -2.71
N SER A 75 -2.06 2.90 -2.21
CA SER A 75 -2.55 3.33 -0.91
C SER A 75 -1.50 3.00 0.16
N ASP A 76 -1.19 3.99 0.99
CA ASP A 76 -0.26 3.85 2.09
C ASP A 76 -0.88 3.07 3.25
N TYR A 77 -1.86 2.19 3.03
CA TYR A 77 -2.53 1.44 4.08
C TYR A 77 -2.34 -0.06 3.92
N VAL A 78 -2.41 -0.75 5.04
CA VAL A 78 -2.40 -2.20 5.14
C VAL A 78 -3.35 -2.62 6.24
N LEU A 79 -4.02 -3.76 6.07
CA LEU A 79 -4.88 -4.30 7.12
C LEU A 79 -4.03 -5.10 8.14
N HIS A 80 -4.09 -4.66 9.40
CA HIS A 80 -3.50 -5.33 10.55
C HIS A 80 -4.52 -6.25 11.22
N PHE A 81 -4.05 -7.40 11.68
CA PHE A 81 -4.79 -8.46 12.35
C PHE A 81 -4.18 -8.72 13.73
N THR A 82 -5.04 -8.89 14.73
CA THR A 82 -4.64 -9.02 16.14
C THR A 82 -4.60 -10.48 16.63
N GLY A 83 -4.90 -11.45 15.78
CA GLY A 83 -5.06 -12.88 16.12
C GLY A 83 -6.21 -13.19 17.08
N SER A 84 -7.13 -12.25 17.31
CA SER A 84 -8.33 -12.49 18.13
C SER A 84 -9.42 -13.23 17.36
N ALA A 85 -10.43 -13.76 18.05
CA ALA A 85 -11.53 -14.50 17.42
C ALA A 85 -12.34 -13.67 16.39
N THR A 86 -12.24 -12.34 16.46
CA THR A 86 -12.90 -11.42 15.54
C THR A 86 -11.90 -10.67 14.67
N SER A 87 -10.75 -11.30 14.40
CA SER A 87 -9.63 -10.73 13.65
C SER A 87 -9.48 -11.41 12.29
N ASN A 88 -10.46 -11.22 11.41
CA ASN A 88 -10.49 -11.84 10.09
C ASN A 88 -11.20 -10.97 9.06
N VAL A 89 -11.07 -11.34 7.78
CA VAL A 89 -11.93 -10.89 6.69
C VAL A 89 -12.67 -12.10 6.14
N ASN A 90 -14.01 -12.05 6.14
CA ASN A 90 -14.86 -13.08 5.55
C ASN A 90 -15.23 -12.68 4.11
N CYS A 91 -14.71 -13.41 3.12
CA CYS A 91 -14.97 -13.21 1.69
C CYS A 91 -16.14 -14.06 1.16
N GLY A 92 -16.88 -14.71 2.06
CA GLY A 92 -18.03 -15.54 1.74
C GLY A 92 -17.67 -16.90 1.13
N ALA A 93 -18.71 -17.63 0.74
CA ALA A 93 -18.64 -19.03 0.31
C ALA A 93 -18.24 -19.20 -1.17
N ILE A 94 -17.14 -18.57 -1.59
CA ILE A 94 -16.60 -18.60 -2.96
C ILE A 94 -15.81 -19.88 -3.27
N HIS A 95 -15.65 -20.27 -4.54
CA HIS A 95 -14.81 -21.41 -4.97
C HIS A 95 -15.10 -22.76 -4.33
N ASN A 96 -16.31 -22.95 -3.80
CA ASN A 96 -16.73 -24.21 -3.20
C ASN A 96 -16.73 -25.33 -4.25
N ALA A 97 -15.98 -26.40 -3.98
CA ALA A 97 -15.89 -27.56 -4.85
C ALA A 97 -15.41 -27.27 -6.30
N SER A 98 -14.66 -26.19 -6.51
CA SER A 98 -13.89 -26.00 -7.75
C SER A 98 -12.90 -27.16 -7.94
N ALA A 99 -12.46 -27.43 -9.17
CA ALA A 99 -11.45 -28.46 -9.42
C ALA A 99 -10.05 -28.02 -8.98
N LYS A 100 -9.84 -26.70 -8.90
CA LYS A 100 -8.56 -26.06 -8.66
C LYS A 100 -8.77 -24.81 -7.82
N LEU A 101 -7.73 -24.43 -7.10
CA LEU A 101 -7.63 -23.14 -6.43
C LEU A 101 -6.16 -22.84 -6.21
N TRP A 102 -5.75 -21.62 -6.54
CA TRP A 102 -4.51 -21.05 -6.05
C TRP A 102 -4.82 -19.78 -5.26
N VAL A 103 -4.01 -19.51 -4.24
CA VAL A 103 -4.08 -18.30 -3.43
C VAL A 103 -2.67 -17.75 -3.28
N SER A 104 -2.49 -16.48 -3.61
CA SER A 104 -1.27 -15.71 -3.42
C SER A 104 -1.53 -14.62 -2.40
N PHE A 105 -0.60 -14.38 -1.48
CA PHE A 105 -0.70 -13.28 -0.53
C PHE A 105 0.66 -12.90 0.04
N TRP A 106 0.74 -11.68 0.55
CA TRP A 106 1.85 -11.22 1.37
C TRP A 106 1.43 -11.17 2.84
N PHE A 107 2.34 -11.53 3.74
CA PHE A 107 2.15 -11.33 5.18
C PHE A 107 3.40 -10.78 5.86
N ARG A 108 3.20 -10.07 6.97
CA ARG A 108 4.24 -9.55 7.87
C ARG A 108 3.82 -9.82 9.31
N LEU A 109 4.73 -10.29 10.15
CA LEU A 109 4.41 -10.62 11.55
C LEU A 109 4.85 -9.50 12.49
N ASP A 110 4.05 -9.20 13.51
CA ASP A 110 4.41 -8.25 14.58
C ASP A 110 5.57 -8.74 15.45
N SER A 111 5.72 -10.06 15.53
CA SER A 111 6.72 -10.72 16.37
C SER A 111 7.28 -11.94 15.68
N ALA A 112 8.53 -12.27 16.00
CA ALA A 112 9.19 -13.42 15.40
C ALA A 112 8.42 -14.71 15.76
N PHE A 113 8.22 -15.57 14.76
CA PHE A 113 7.52 -16.83 14.94
C PHE A 113 8.49 -18.01 14.85
N SER A 114 8.36 -19.00 15.74
CA SER A 114 9.16 -20.22 15.71
C SER A 114 8.48 -21.34 16.52
N SER A 115 9.18 -22.45 16.77
CA SER A 115 8.70 -23.48 17.69
C SER A 115 8.59 -23.03 19.16
N ALA A 116 9.06 -21.82 19.48
CA ALA A 116 8.91 -21.20 20.80
C ALA A 116 7.64 -20.34 20.92
N SER A 117 6.90 -20.13 19.83
CA SER A 117 5.65 -19.36 19.84
C SER A 117 4.54 -20.12 20.59
N GLY A 118 3.59 -19.39 21.19
CA GLY A 118 2.61 -19.98 22.12
C GLY A 118 1.45 -20.73 21.45
N THR A 119 1.08 -20.37 20.22
CA THR A 119 -0.03 -20.97 19.47
C THR A 119 0.23 -20.87 17.97
N ALA A 120 -0.47 -21.70 17.19
CA ALA A 120 -0.47 -21.57 15.74
C ALA A 120 -1.11 -20.24 15.32
N GLN A 121 -0.69 -19.71 14.17
CA GLN A 121 -1.27 -18.51 13.56
C GLN A 121 -1.78 -18.84 12.15
N TYR A 122 -3.10 -18.78 11.95
CA TYR A 122 -3.75 -19.04 10.67
C TYR A 122 -3.73 -17.79 9.79
N LEU A 123 -3.33 -17.97 8.53
CA LEU A 123 -3.22 -16.90 7.53
C LEU A 123 -4.42 -16.92 6.57
N PHE A 124 -4.93 -18.12 6.29
CA PHE A 124 -6.02 -18.37 5.37
C PHE A 124 -6.78 -19.63 5.78
N GLY A 125 -8.11 -19.60 5.61
CA GLY A 125 -8.96 -20.76 5.74
C GLY A 125 -10.06 -20.82 4.71
N LYS A 126 -10.36 -22.05 4.29
CA LYS A 126 -11.59 -22.41 3.61
C LYS A 126 -12.17 -23.64 4.31
N ARG A 127 -13.22 -23.44 5.09
CA ARG A 127 -13.62 -24.40 6.13
C ARG A 127 -15.12 -24.57 6.23
N LEU A 128 -15.57 -25.82 6.10
CA LEU A 128 -16.94 -26.22 6.39
C LEU A 128 -17.07 -26.72 7.85
N SER A 129 -16.02 -27.37 8.37
CA SER A 129 -15.97 -27.87 9.75
C SER A 129 -14.52 -28.09 10.22
N ALA A 130 -14.31 -28.44 11.49
CA ALA A 130 -12.96 -28.76 11.98
C ALA A 130 -12.30 -29.94 11.22
N GLN A 131 -13.08 -30.80 10.59
CA GLN A 131 -12.66 -32.00 9.87
C GLN A 131 -12.70 -31.84 8.34
N ASP A 132 -13.12 -30.66 7.86
CA ASP A 132 -13.34 -30.36 6.45
C ASP A 132 -12.84 -28.94 6.19
N ARG A 133 -11.53 -28.84 5.91
CA ARG A 133 -10.82 -27.56 5.80
C ARG A 133 -9.62 -27.61 4.85
N LEU A 134 -9.36 -26.46 4.23
CA LEU A 134 -8.13 -26.12 3.53
C LEU A 134 -7.57 -24.90 4.24
N VAL A 135 -6.37 -25.01 4.81
CA VAL A 135 -5.82 -23.95 5.67
C VAL A 135 -4.34 -23.75 5.40
N CYS A 136 -3.89 -22.50 5.54
CA CYS A 136 -2.48 -22.13 5.56
C CYS A 136 -2.15 -21.46 6.90
N TYR A 137 -1.16 -21.97 7.64
CA TYR A 137 -0.87 -21.48 8.98
C TYR A 137 0.57 -21.74 9.42
N LEU A 138 1.06 -20.91 10.34
CA LEU A 138 2.33 -21.11 11.03
C LEU A 138 2.13 -22.05 12.21
N LEU A 139 2.82 -23.20 12.21
CA LEU A 139 2.68 -24.23 13.25
C LEU A 139 3.67 -24.00 14.39
N HIS A 140 3.18 -23.66 15.58
CA HIS A 140 4.01 -23.35 16.75
C HIS A 140 4.84 -24.51 17.31
N THR A 141 4.58 -25.76 16.94
CA THR A 141 5.40 -26.89 17.41
C THR A 141 6.66 -27.08 16.58
N THR A 142 6.68 -26.57 15.34
CA THR A 142 7.79 -26.74 14.39
C THR A 142 8.35 -25.41 13.88
N GLY A 143 7.60 -24.32 14.02
CA GLY A 143 7.88 -23.03 13.42
C GLY A 143 7.71 -22.98 11.90
N ARG A 144 7.15 -24.04 11.28
CA ARG A 144 6.98 -24.13 9.83
C ARG A 144 5.66 -23.52 9.38
N LEU A 145 5.65 -22.90 8.20
CA LEU A 145 4.43 -22.63 7.46
C LEU A 145 3.89 -23.95 6.92
N SER A 146 2.60 -24.21 7.11
CA SER A 146 1.94 -25.46 6.74
C SER A 146 0.69 -25.17 5.92
N PHE A 147 0.56 -25.87 4.80
CA PHE A 147 -0.63 -25.91 3.96
C PHE A 147 -1.26 -27.30 4.08
N VAL A 148 -2.49 -27.36 4.57
CA VAL A 148 -3.15 -28.62 4.96
C VAL A 148 -4.52 -28.72 4.32
N LYS A 149 -4.83 -29.91 3.81
CA LYS A 149 -6.15 -30.30 3.35
C LYS A 149 -6.69 -31.46 4.17
N GLU A 150 -7.87 -31.27 4.74
CA GLU A 150 -8.64 -32.29 5.44
C GLU A 150 -10.03 -32.45 4.78
N ALA A 151 -10.50 -33.69 4.64
CA ALA A 151 -11.83 -34.03 4.15
C ALA A 151 -12.41 -35.19 4.97
N GLY A 152 -13.46 -34.94 5.74
CA GLY A 152 -14.17 -35.98 6.48
C GLY A 152 -13.26 -36.84 7.38
N ASP A 153 -12.48 -36.18 8.25
CA ASP A 153 -11.50 -36.79 9.18
C ASP A 153 -10.22 -37.36 8.52
N VAL A 154 -10.06 -37.23 7.20
CA VAL A 154 -8.84 -37.65 6.50
C VAL A 154 -8.00 -36.43 6.14
N ILE A 155 -6.77 -36.38 6.66
CA ILE A 155 -5.73 -35.48 6.14
C ILE A 155 -5.31 -36.04 4.78
N LEU A 156 -5.62 -35.31 3.71
CA LEU A 156 -5.24 -35.66 2.36
C LEU A 156 -3.76 -35.34 2.12
N PHE A 157 -3.35 -34.14 2.50
CA PHE A 157 -1.94 -33.75 2.49
C PHE A 157 -1.62 -32.74 3.59
N THR A 158 -0.32 -32.69 3.91
CA THR A 158 0.32 -31.62 4.67
C THR A 158 1.61 -31.23 3.96
N ILE A 159 1.67 -30.03 3.41
CA ILE A 159 2.88 -29.45 2.85
C ILE A 159 3.47 -28.51 3.90
N SER A 160 4.74 -28.65 4.24
CA SER A 160 5.42 -27.77 5.20
C SER A 160 6.65 -27.09 4.57
N SER A 161 6.86 -25.83 4.91
CA SER A 161 8.02 -25.03 4.51
C SER A 161 9.33 -25.64 5.03
N ALA A 162 10.48 -25.26 4.47
CA ALA A 162 11.79 -25.66 4.98
C ALA A 162 12.20 -24.84 6.21
N GLU A 163 11.74 -23.60 6.25
CA GLU A 163 11.92 -22.57 7.27
C GLU A 163 11.24 -23.01 8.57
N THR A 164 11.96 -22.92 9.69
CA THR A 164 11.46 -23.24 11.04
C THR A 164 11.32 -22.00 11.92
N SER A 165 11.50 -20.82 11.35
CA SER A 165 11.40 -19.54 12.03
C SER A 165 11.18 -18.40 11.04
N TRP A 166 10.48 -17.37 11.49
CA TRP A 166 10.08 -16.20 10.71
C TRP A 166 10.42 -14.95 11.50
N VAL A 167 11.02 -13.98 10.83
CA VAL A 167 11.45 -12.74 11.47
C VAL A 167 10.26 -11.77 11.51
N ALA A 168 10.13 -11.03 12.61
CA ALA A 168 9.16 -9.93 12.70
C ALA A 168 9.45 -8.87 11.64
N ASP A 169 8.46 -8.03 11.34
CA ASP A 169 8.61 -6.84 10.50
C ASP A 169 9.17 -7.11 9.10
N THR A 170 9.06 -8.35 8.63
CA THR A 170 9.55 -8.80 7.32
C THR A 170 8.36 -9.27 6.50
N TRP A 171 8.23 -8.73 5.29
CA TRP A 171 7.25 -9.18 4.31
C TRP A 171 7.69 -10.51 3.69
N TYR A 172 6.79 -11.49 3.74
CA TYR A 172 6.93 -12.80 3.09
C TYR A 172 5.81 -12.98 2.07
N HIS A 173 6.14 -13.54 0.91
CA HIS A 173 5.16 -13.89 -0.12
C HIS A 173 4.90 -15.39 -0.11
N VAL A 174 3.64 -15.78 -0.20
CA VAL A 174 3.23 -17.18 -0.23
C VAL A 174 2.27 -17.41 -1.39
N ILE A 175 2.52 -18.48 -2.15
CA ILE A 175 1.55 -19.08 -3.06
C ILE A 175 1.24 -20.48 -2.53
N VAL A 176 -0.05 -20.80 -2.38
CA VAL A 176 -0.52 -22.17 -2.18
C VAL A 176 -1.49 -22.53 -3.29
N SER A 177 -1.43 -23.77 -3.77
CA SER A 177 -2.37 -24.23 -4.80
C SER A 177 -2.75 -25.70 -4.65
N ILE A 178 -3.93 -26.04 -5.14
CA ILE A 178 -4.45 -27.40 -5.32
C ILE A 178 -5.02 -27.54 -6.72
N SER A 179 -4.81 -28.70 -7.32
CA SER A 179 -5.23 -29.01 -8.68
C SER A 179 -5.52 -30.49 -8.85
N ASP A 180 -6.63 -30.80 -9.51
CA ASP A 180 -6.99 -32.16 -9.93
C ASP A 180 -6.10 -32.73 -11.06
N VAL A 181 -5.13 -31.94 -11.53
CA VAL A 181 -4.12 -32.33 -12.53
C VAL A 181 -2.70 -32.24 -11.97
N ALA A 182 -2.36 -31.13 -11.32
CA ALA A 182 -0.99 -30.82 -10.89
C ALA A 182 -0.69 -31.19 -9.42
N GLY A 183 -1.70 -31.61 -8.65
CA GLY A 183 -1.57 -31.86 -7.22
C GLY A 183 -1.54 -30.58 -6.40
N ALA A 184 -0.95 -30.63 -5.20
CA ALA A 184 -0.88 -29.50 -4.28
C ALA A 184 0.54 -28.92 -4.21
N ARG A 185 0.66 -27.59 -4.05
CA ARG A 185 1.95 -26.88 -4.07
C ARG A 185 1.96 -25.74 -3.05
N MET A 186 3.15 -25.44 -2.52
CA MET A 186 3.42 -24.24 -1.73
C MET A 186 4.76 -23.63 -2.16
N ILE A 187 4.78 -22.32 -2.39
CA ILE A 187 5.96 -21.54 -2.77
C ILE A 187 6.07 -20.36 -1.80
N ILE A 188 7.29 -20.10 -1.32
CA ILE A 188 7.59 -18.98 -0.42
C ILE A 188 8.65 -18.12 -1.11
N ASP A 189 8.44 -16.80 -1.14
CA ASP A 189 9.37 -15.79 -1.68
C ASP A 189 9.90 -16.10 -3.10
N GLY A 190 9.04 -16.66 -3.96
CA GLY A 190 9.41 -17.08 -5.32
C GLY A 190 10.42 -18.23 -5.37
N GLY A 191 10.60 -18.95 -4.27
CA GLY A 191 11.51 -20.09 -4.14
C GLY A 191 11.02 -21.37 -4.83
N ALA A 192 11.69 -22.48 -4.54
CA ALA A 192 11.28 -23.78 -5.09
C ALA A 192 9.97 -24.27 -4.46
N ALA A 193 9.05 -24.75 -5.29
CA ALA A 193 7.79 -25.32 -4.80
C ALA A 193 8.02 -26.60 -3.97
N VAL A 194 7.40 -26.64 -2.79
CA VAL A 194 7.19 -27.88 -2.05
C VAL A 194 5.85 -28.47 -2.52
N THR A 195 5.82 -29.77 -2.83
CA THR A 195 4.69 -30.38 -3.54
C THR A 195 4.16 -31.62 -2.85
N ASP A 196 2.87 -31.87 -3.03
CA ASP A 196 2.21 -33.15 -2.78
C ASP A 196 1.50 -33.59 -4.08
N ALA A 197 1.54 -34.88 -4.39
CA ALA A 197 1.02 -35.43 -5.63
C ALA A 197 -0.48 -35.75 -5.58
N ASP A 198 -1.18 -35.46 -4.47
CA ASP A 198 -2.62 -35.68 -4.36
C ASP A 198 -3.42 -34.80 -5.34
N ALA A 199 -3.77 -35.39 -6.47
CA ALA A 199 -4.61 -34.80 -7.51
C ALA A 199 -6.11 -35.08 -7.29
N THR A 200 -6.52 -35.51 -6.09
CA THR A 200 -7.94 -35.67 -5.72
C THR A 200 -8.43 -34.54 -4.80
N ALA A 201 -7.52 -33.68 -4.34
CA ALA A 201 -7.86 -32.55 -3.49
C ALA A 201 -8.58 -31.45 -4.27
N ALA A 202 -9.78 -31.11 -3.82
CA ALA A 202 -10.57 -29.95 -4.26
C ALA A 202 -10.75 -28.97 -3.07
N PRO A 203 -10.99 -27.67 -3.30
CA PRO A 203 -11.24 -26.72 -2.23
C PRO A 203 -12.46 -27.13 -1.42
N ASN A 204 -12.34 -27.03 -0.10
CA ASN A 204 -13.41 -27.39 0.83
C ASN A 204 -14.65 -26.49 0.66
N GLY A 205 -15.78 -26.93 1.20
CA GLY A 205 -16.92 -26.04 1.35
C GLY A 205 -16.66 -24.93 2.37
N GLY A 206 -17.61 -24.00 2.49
CA GLY A 206 -17.60 -22.94 3.49
C GLY A 206 -16.90 -21.66 3.03
N ASP A 207 -16.79 -20.72 3.96
CA ASP A 207 -16.32 -19.37 3.68
C ASP A 207 -14.81 -19.35 3.42
N PHE A 208 -14.40 -18.44 2.53
CA PHE A 208 -13.01 -18.07 2.31
C PHE A 208 -12.67 -16.96 3.31
N VAL A 209 -11.73 -17.23 4.22
CA VAL A 209 -11.39 -16.36 5.34
C VAL A 209 -9.92 -15.98 5.26
N ILE A 210 -9.63 -14.68 5.34
CA ILE A 210 -8.29 -14.10 5.37
C ILE A 210 -7.94 -13.75 6.82
N GLY A 211 -6.72 -14.06 7.25
CA GLY A 211 -6.20 -13.73 8.58
C GLY A 211 -6.61 -14.68 9.70
N ASP A 212 -7.48 -15.66 9.42
CA ASP A 212 -7.86 -16.74 10.33
C ASP A 212 -8.31 -17.99 9.50
N ARG A 213 -8.77 -19.04 10.16
CA ARG A 213 -9.27 -20.27 9.53
C ARG A 213 -10.79 -20.36 9.38
N ASP A 214 -11.52 -19.55 10.13
CA ASP A 214 -12.98 -19.52 10.21
C ASP A 214 -13.51 -18.14 10.66
N ASP A 215 -14.79 -17.89 10.41
CA ASP A 215 -15.51 -16.70 10.87
C ASP A 215 -16.81 -17.11 11.60
N PRO A 216 -17.01 -16.72 12.88
CA PRO A 216 -16.00 -16.12 13.75
C PRO A 216 -14.85 -17.11 14.01
N GLY A 217 -13.65 -16.57 14.20
CA GLY A 217 -12.41 -17.32 14.37
C GLY A 217 -12.23 -17.94 15.75
N GLY A 218 -11.18 -18.76 15.89
CA GLY A 218 -10.84 -19.44 17.14
C GLY A 218 -9.97 -18.63 18.11
N GLY A 219 -9.52 -17.44 17.73
CA GLY A 219 -8.49 -16.69 18.46
C GLY A 219 -7.07 -17.22 18.20
N ASP A 220 -6.86 -17.77 17.02
CA ASP A 220 -5.59 -18.29 16.52
C ASP A 220 -5.26 -17.80 15.10
N GLY A 221 -5.88 -16.70 14.67
CA GLY A 221 -5.50 -15.98 13.45
C GLY A 221 -4.10 -15.36 13.51
N ILE A 222 -3.68 -14.76 12.40
CA ILE A 222 -2.40 -14.06 12.29
C ILE A 222 -2.36 -12.85 13.24
N ILE A 223 -1.20 -12.65 13.86
CA ILE A 223 -0.85 -11.41 14.58
C ILE A 223 0.17 -10.67 13.72
N GLY A 224 -0.30 -9.70 12.95
CA GLY A 224 0.48 -9.04 11.92
C GLY A 224 -0.38 -8.48 10.80
N GLU A 225 0.21 -8.29 9.64
CA GLU A 225 -0.41 -7.64 8.49
C GLU A 225 -0.48 -8.58 7.30
N MET A 226 -1.49 -8.39 6.46
CA MET A 226 -1.58 -9.04 5.15
C MET A 226 -1.94 -8.03 4.08
N LYS A 227 -1.51 -8.31 2.84
CA LYS A 227 -1.89 -7.53 1.67
C LYS A 227 -1.90 -8.39 0.42
N GLU A 228 -2.50 -7.85 -0.63
CA GLU A 228 -2.40 -8.40 -1.99
C GLU A 228 -2.86 -9.87 -2.04
N VAL A 229 -4.01 -10.15 -1.42
CA VAL A 229 -4.61 -11.49 -1.41
C VAL A 229 -5.35 -11.70 -2.72
N VAL A 230 -4.88 -12.61 -3.53
CA VAL A 230 -5.44 -12.91 -4.86
C VAL A 230 -5.62 -14.41 -5.02
N CYS A 231 -6.68 -14.82 -5.71
CA CYS A 231 -6.94 -16.22 -6.02
C CYS A 231 -7.56 -16.44 -7.40
N GLY A 232 -7.41 -17.65 -7.91
CA GLY A 232 -8.02 -18.11 -9.15
C GLY A 232 -8.24 -19.63 -9.16
N THR A 233 -9.03 -20.10 -10.13
CA THR A 233 -9.50 -21.50 -10.25
C THR A 233 -8.92 -22.27 -11.44
N ASP A 234 -7.75 -21.85 -11.90
CA ASP A 234 -6.96 -22.47 -12.97
C ASP A 234 -5.61 -23.03 -12.44
N ASP A 235 -4.71 -23.44 -13.35
CA ASP A 235 -3.37 -23.91 -12.98
C ASP A 235 -2.34 -22.82 -13.27
N LEU A 236 -1.72 -22.28 -12.23
CA LEU A 236 -0.60 -21.34 -12.40
C LEU A 236 0.58 -21.98 -13.15
N SER A 237 1.03 -21.28 -14.18
CA SER A 237 2.30 -21.55 -14.86
C SER A 237 3.48 -20.95 -14.07
N ALA A 238 4.68 -21.50 -14.27
CA ALA A 238 5.88 -20.97 -13.60
C ALA A 238 6.15 -19.48 -13.88
N PRO A 239 5.87 -18.92 -15.09
CA PRO A 239 5.91 -17.48 -15.31
C PRO A 239 4.92 -16.68 -14.47
N GLU A 240 3.70 -17.17 -14.28
CA GLU A 240 2.69 -16.50 -13.45
C GLU A 240 3.08 -16.54 -11.97
N GLU A 241 3.62 -17.66 -11.48
CA GLU A 241 4.15 -17.77 -10.12
C GLU A 241 5.27 -16.75 -9.85
N ALA A 242 6.17 -16.57 -10.82
CA ALA A 242 7.23 -15.57 -10.74
C ALA A 242 6.69 -14.14 -10.84
N ALA A 243 5.66 -13.91 -11.65
CA ALA A 243 5.01 -12.61 -11.83
C ALA A 243 4.27 -12.19 -10.55
N LEU A 244 3.52 -13.09 -9.92
CA LEU A 244 2.82 -12.85 -8.65
C LEU A 244 3.79 -12.40 -7.56
N TYR A 245 4.93 -13.10 -7.41
CA TYR A 245 5.98 -12.66 -6.47
C TYR A 245 6.59 -11.30 -6.83
N ALA A 246 6.66 -10.96 -8.11
CA ALA A 246 7.09 -9.64 -8.57
C ALA A 246 5.99 -8.56 -8.47
N GLY A 247 4.80 -8.88 -7.96
CA GLY A 247 3.67 -7.97 -7.82
C GLY A 247 2.90 -7.72 -9.12
N THR A 248 2.98 -8.63 -10.08
CA THR A 248 2.22 -8.58 -11.33
C THR A 248 1.20 -9.71 -11.36
N LEU A 249 -0.08 -9.35 -11.50
CA LEU A 249 -1.17 -10.32 -11.58
C LEU A 249 -1.19 -11.03 -12.95
N PRO A 250 -1.67 -12.29 -13.00
CA PRO A 250 -1.88 -13.03 -14.24
C PRO A 250 -2.83 -12.34 -15.24
N GLY A 251 -3.83 -11.60 -14.74
CA GLY A 251 -4.87 -10.93 -15.54
C GLY A 251 -6.13 -11.77 -15.76
N ASP A 252 -6.17 -12.96 -15.19
CA ASP A 252 -7.30 -13.90 -15.16
C ASP A 252 -7.65 -14.38 -13.74
N GLU A 253 -7.15 -13.69 -12.71
CA GLU A 253 -7.56 -13.90 -11.33
C GLU A 253 -9.08 -13.78 -11.14
N ASP A 254 -9.65 -14.63 -10.29
CA ASP A 254 -11.08 -14.63 -9.99
C ASP A 254 -11.43 -13.57 -8.93
N ASN A 255 -10.58 -13.40 -7.91
CA ASN A 255 -10.77 -12.41 -6.84
C ASN A 255 -9.43 -11.81 -6.39
N TYR A 256 -9.45 -10.54 -6.00
CA TYR A 256 -8.26 -9.80 -5.57
C TYR A 256 -8.59 -8.71 -4.54
N TRP A 257 -8.24 -8.98 -3.28
CA TRP A 257 -8.32 -8.04 -2.17
C TRP A 257 -6.93 -7.47 -1.86
N LYS A 258 -6.76 -6.18 -2.13
CA LYS A 258 -5.50 -5.47 -1.86
C LYS A 258 -5.24 -5.30 -0.37
N LEU A 259 -6.32 -5.11 0.40
CA LEU A 259 -6.30 -4.81 1.83
C LEU A 259 -5.57 -3.49 2.11
N ASP A 260 -6.03 -2.45 1.42
CA ASP A 260 -5.33 -1.19 1.22
C ASP A 260 -6.29 0.03 1.30
N GLU A 261 -7.54 -0.20 1.69
CA GLU A 261 -8.63 0.78 1.68
C GLU A 261 -8.46 1.90 2.72
N GLY A 262 -7.72 1.64 3.80
CA GLY A 262 -7.38 2.61 4.85
C GLY A 262 -8.54 3.02 5.77
N THR A 263 -9.78 2.69 5.43
CA THR A 263 -10.96 2.96 6.25
C THR A 263 -12.10 1.97 5.99
N GLY A 264 -13.07 1.92 6.91
CA GLY A 264 -14.27 1.11 6.74
C GLY A 264 -14.09 -0.35 7.11
N THR A 265 -15.12 -1.14 6.82
CA THR A 265 -15.24 -2.57 7.21
C THR A 265 -15.40 -3.48 5.99
N THR A 266 -15.01 -3.00 4.81
CA THR A 266 -15.13 -3.74 3.56
C THR A 266 -13.75 -3.82 2.93
N ALA A 267 -13.31 -5.04 2.63
CA ALA A 267 -12.16 -5.30 1.76
C ALA A 267 -12.71 -5.50 0.35
N TYR A 268 -12.39 -4.61 -0.59
CA TYR A 268 -12.98 -4.68 -1.93
C TYR A 268 -12.28 -5.74 -2.77
N ASP A 269 -13.09 -6.56 -3.44
CA ASP A 269 -12.60 -7.43 -4.50
C ASP A 269 -12.47 -6.62 -5.79
N THR A 270 -11.24 -6.37 -6.23
CA THR A 270 -10.96 -5.54 -7.41
C THR A 270 -10.92 -6.33 -8.72
N ALA A 271 -10.90 -7.67 -8.65
CA ALA A 271 -10.99 -8.54 -9.82
C ALA A 271 -12.44 -8.98 -10.09
N GLY A 272 -13.25 -9.09 -9.04
CA GLY A 272 -14.64 -9.56 -9.10
C GLY A 272 -15.62 -8.66 -8.35
N SER A 273 -16.54 -9.30 -7.61
CA SER A 273 -17.57 -8.63 -6.81
C SER A 273 -17.79 -9.28 -5.45
N ASP A 274 -16.89 -10.17 -5.04
CA ASP A 274 -16.99 -10.89 -3.77
C ASP A 274 -16.27 -10.09 -2.67
N ASP A 275 -16.78 -8.90 -2.37
CA ASP A 275 -16.23 -8.04 -1.33
C ASP A 275 -16.20 -8.75 0.03
N GLY A 276 -15.07 -8.64 0.72
CA GLY A 276 -14.86 -9.18 2.05
C GLY A 276 -15.47 -8.28 3.14
N THR A 277 -16.05 -8.90 4.16
CA THR A 277 -16.46 -8.21 5.39
C THR A 277 -15.33 -8.30 6.41
N ILE A 278 -14.78 -7.15 6.80
CA ILE A 278 -13.76 -7.05 7.85
C ILE A 278 -14.48 -7.08 9.20
N ASP A 279 -14.07 -8.00 10.07
CA ASP A 279 -14.65 -8.09 11.42
C ASP A 279 -14.11 -6.93 12.31
N SER A 280 -14.38 -6.98 13.60
CA SER A 280 -14.28 -5.86 14.53
C SER A 280 -12.89 -5.63 15.12
N ALA A 281 -11.98 -6.61 15.01
CA ALA A 281 -10.63 -6.49 15.54
C ALA A 281 -9.56 -6.00 14.55
N PRO A 282 -9.61 -6.30 13.23
CA PRO A 282 -8.63 -5.78 12.30
C PRO A 282 -8.67 -4.25 12.24
N SER A 283 -7.53 -3.64 11.98
CA SER A 283 -7.41 -2.19 11.87
C SER A 283 -6.55 -1.79 10.69
N TRP A 284 -6.89 -0.65 10.08
CA TRP A 284 -6.07 -0.04 9.05
C TRP A 284 -4.83 0.60 9.68
N GLU A 285 -3.66 0.16 9.25
CA GLU A 285 -2.39 0.77 9.61
C GLU A 285 -1.77 1.45 8.39
N GLY A 286 -1.13 2.59 8.59
CA GLY A 286 -0.28 3.17 7.55
C GLY A 286 0.87 2.20 7.27
N ASN A 287 1.17 1.90 6.01
CA ASN A 287 2.05 0.85 5.49
C ASN A 287 3.54 1.03 5.85
N GLY A 288 3.87 1.83 6.87
CA GLY A 288 5.19 1.95 7.46
C GLY A 288 6.29 2.39 6.49
N LEU A 289 5.95 2.80 5.26
CA LEU A 289 6.87 3.56 4.42
C LEU A 289 7.30 4.78 5.24
N PRO A 290 8.57 5.21 5.15
CA PRO A 290 9.02 6.40 5.82
C PRO A 290 8.24 7.61 5.27
N GLY A 291 7.12 7.91 5.91
CA GLY A 291 6.03 8.71 5.33
C GLY A 291 4.76 8.74 6.17
N GLY A 292 4.53 7.76 7.07
CA GLY A 292 3.43 7.73 8.08
C GLY A 292 3.47 8.83 9.15
N ASN A 293 4.03 9.98 8.79
CA ASN A 293 4.09 11.19 9.57
C ASN A 293 3.00 12.13 9.03
N ASP A 294 1.75 11.66 9.05
CA ASP A 294 0.61 12.49 8.69
C ASP A 294 0.56 13.67 9.66
N GLY A 295 0.75 14.87 9.12
CA GLY A 295 0.79 16.07 9.92
C GLY A 295 -0.53 16.28 10.66
N THR A 296 -0.47 16.60 11.94
CA THR A 296 -1.64 17.05 12.69
C THR A 296 -2.02 18.45 12.21
N ILE A 297 -3.22 18.58 11.63
CA ILE A 297 -3.79 19.86 11.23
C ILE A 297 -4.37 20.55 12.48
N VAL A 298 -3.98 21.81 12.70
CA VAL A 298 -4.51 22.69 13.75
C VAL A 298 -4.93 24.00 13.08
N GLY A 299 -6.11 24.54 13.41
CA GLY A 299 -6.62 25.81 12.87
C GLY A 299 -7.24 25.69 11.47
N ALA A 300 -6.57 24.98 10.55
CA ALA A 300 -7.01 24.89 9.16
C ALA A 300 -8.20 23.94 8.93
N SER A 301 -8.98 24.21 7.88
CA SER A 301 -10.15 23.42 7.48
C SER A 301 -9.97 22.78 6.09
N TRP A 302 -10.55 21.59 5.88
CA TRP A 302 -10.58 20.99 4.55
C TRP A 302 -11.66 21.63 3.68
N TYR A 303 -11.30 22.00 2.46
CA TYR A 303 -12.22 22.51 1.44
C TYR A 303 -12.10 21.68 0.15
N GLN A 304 -13.23 21.40 -0.49
CA GLN A 304 -13.28 20.73 -1.79
C GLN A 304 -13.78 21.68 -2.88
N LEU A 305 -12.99 21.83 -3.95
CA LEU A 305 -13.44 22.53 -5.14
C LEU A 305 -14.49 21.71 -5.91
N PRO A 306 -15.35 22.35 -6.72
CA PRO A 306 -16.29 21.64 -7.61
C PRO A 306 -15.64 20.64 -8.58
N THR A 307 -14.33 20.77 -8.81
CA THR A 307 -13.53 19.83 -9.60
C THR A 307 -13.18 18.54 -8.85
N GLY A 308 -13.52 18.44 -7.57
CA GLY A 308 -13.18 17.33 -6.68
C GLY A 308 -11.85 17.48 -5.94
N LEU A 309 -11.07 18.52 -6.24
CA LEU A 309 -9.77 18.77 -5.60
C LEU A 309 -9.96 19.26 -4.16
N TRP A 310 -9.31 18.57 -3.21
CA TRP A 310 -9.25 18.97 -1.81
C TRP A 310 -8.02 19.85 -1.52
N TYR A 311 -8.19 20.86 -0.68
CA TYR A 311 -7.10 21.67 -0.14
C TYR A 311 -7.38 22.07 1.32
N LEU A 312 -6.32 22.53 2.00
CA LEU A 312 -6.43 23.12 3.34
C LEU A 312 -6.63 24.63 3.22
N ASP A 313 -7.68 25.13 3.84
CA ASP A 313 -7.99 26.54 4.01
C ASP A 313 -7.41 27.04 5.34
N TYR A 314 -6.58 28.08 5.26
CA TYR A 314 -5.84 28.66 6.38
C TYR A 314 -6.47 30.02 6.70
N ASP A 315 -7.05 30.18 7.89
CA ASP A 315 -7.80 31.38 8.31
C ASP A 315 -6.91 32.54 8.81
N GLY A 316 -5.59 32.35 8.78
CA GLY A 316 -4.59 33.34 9.14
C GLY A 316 -4.41 33.55 10.65
N SER A 317 -5.09 32.78 11.52
CA SER A 317 -5.04 32.97 12.97
C SER A 317 -4.14 31.97 13.68
N ASP A 318 -4.38 30.67 13.58
CA ASP A 318 -3.65 29.63 14.31
C ASP A 318 -3.32 28.37 13.50
N ASP A 319 -3.32 28.52 12.18
CA ASP A 319 -3.16 27.41 11.26
C ASP A 319 -1.74 26.81 11.25
N LYS A 320 -1.66 25.49 11.32
CA LYS A 320 -0.43 24.73 11.05
C LYS A 320 -0.72 23.29 10.70
N VAL A 321 0.17 22.71 9.91
CA VAL A 321 0.32 21.25 9.75
C VAL A 321 1.57 20.85 10.53
N ALA A 322 1.36 20.18 11.66
CA ALA A 322 2.43 19.77 12.55
C ALA A 322 2.80 18.30 12.28
N VAL A 323 3.95 18.10 11.64
CA VAL A 323 4.51 16.76 11.46
C VAL A 323 5.38 16.43 12.67
N SER A 324 5.05 15.36 13.39
CA SER A 324 5.83 14.91 14.55
C SER A 324 7.20 14.40 14.11
N ASP A 325 8.19 14.53 14.98
CA ASP A 325 9.50 13.92 14.74
C ASP A 325 9.34 12.41 14.54
N GLY A 326 9.97 11.89 13.49
CA GLY A 326 9.91 10.49 13.13
C GLY A 326 11.16 10.10 12.36
N ALA A 327 11.66 8.89 12.59
CA ALA A 327 12.88 8.39 11.95
C ALA A 327 12.81 8.47 10.40
N SER A 328 11.59 8.46 9.85
CA SER A 328 11.27 8.62 8.43
C SER A 328 11.59 9.99 7.82
N ILE A 329 11.49 11.06 8.60
CA ILE A 329 11.73 12.45 8.15
C ILE A 329 13.05 13.02 8.69
N GLN A 330 13.66 12.34 9.66
CA GLN A 330 14.97 12.73 10.18
C GLN A 330 16.01 12.67 9.06
N ASN A 331 16.88 13.68 9.03
CA ASN A 331 18.02 13.77 8.10
C ASN A 331 17.64 13.79 6.61
N LEU A 332 16.35 13.98 6.27
CA LEU A 332 15.86 14.02 4.87
C LEU A 332 16.60 15.09 4.03
N PHE A 333 17.10 16.13 4.68
CA PHE A 333 17.82 17.23 4.06
C PHE A 333 19.33 17.27 4.38
N ASP A 334 19.90 16.26 5.03
CA ASP A 334 21.32 16.24 5.40
C ASP A 334 22.25 16.18 4.16
N GLY A 335 21.77 15.61 3.06
CA GLY A 335 22.40 15.65 1.75
C GLY A 335 21.97 16.83 0.86
N GLY A 336 21.10 17.72 1.38
CA GLY A 336 20.31 18.66 0.60
C GLY A 336 19.03 18.04 0.04
N GLY A 337 18.02 18.87 -0.20
CA GLY A 337 16.73 18.45 -0.77
C GLY A 337 15.87 19.64 -1.18
N THR A 338 14.76 19.36 -1.87
CA THR A 338 13.77 20.37 -2.29
C THR A 338 12.42 20.00 -1.70
N TYR A 339 11.67 20.99 -1.22
CA TYR A 339 10.27 20.86 -0.86
C TYR A 339 9.45 21.73 -1.81
N GLU A 340 8.33 21.21 -2.29
CA GLU A 340 7.39 21.91 -3.17
C GLU A 340 6.00 21.92 -2.53
N VAL A 341 5.34 23.08 -2.61
CA VAL A 341 3.97 23.27 -2.14
C VAL A 341 3.23 24.18 -3.11
N TRP A 342 1.96 23.86 -3.37
CA TRP A 342 1.04 24.71 -4.11
C TRP A 342 0.23 25.53 -3.12
N VAL A 343 0.25 26.86 -3.26
CA VAL A 343 -0.48 27.77 -2.38
C VAL A 343 -1.40 28.63 -3.22
N ASN A 344 -2.67 28.69 -2.85
CA ASN A 344 -3.62 29.68 -3.33
C ASN A 344 -3.77 30.75 -2.25
N ILE A 345 -3.52 32.01 -2.60
CA ILE A 345 -3.64 33.13 -1.66
C ILE A 345 -5.00 33.78 -1.93
N ASP A 346 -5.88 33.77 -0.93
CA ASP A 346 -7.14 34.53 -0.96
C ASP A 346 -7.12 35.68 0.06
N SER A 347 -8.28 36.28 0.32
CA SER A 347 -8.40 37.47 1.16
C SER A 347 -8.49 37.17 2.65
N ASP A 348 -8.55 35.89 3.02
CA ASP A 348 -8.98 35.47 4.33
C ASP A 348 -7.77 35.09 5.23
N GLY A 349 -6.55 35.20 4.69
CA GLY A 349 -5.25 35.02 5.37
C GLY A 349 -4.18 36.07 5.09
#